data_AF-A0A1E7GX04-F1
#
_entry.id   AF-A0A1E7GX04-F1
#
_cell.length_a   1.000
_cell.length_b   1.000
_cell.length_c   1.000
_cell.angle_alpha   90.00
_cell.angle_beta   90.00
_cell.angle_gamma   90.00
#
_symmetry.space_group_name_H-M   'P 1'
#
loop_
_entity.id
_entity.type
_entity.pdbx_description
1 polymer ?
#
loop_
_entity_poly.entity_id
_entity_poly.type
_entity_poly.pdbx_seq_one_letter_code
_entity_poly.pdbx_strand_id
1 'polypeptide(L)' 'MEKIFEFIDPGEIVTLYNHGTHVVEVMMFLDDRHTLEPHSVVLSHAEAEQRITDLRSRQDLTS' A
#
# COMPACT_ATOMS: atom_id res chain seq x y z
N MET A 1 10.69 -11.31 -4.96
CA MET A 1 9.58 -10.37 -4.72
C MET A 1 8.78 -10.92 -3.56
N GLU A 2 8.79 -10.22 -2.44
CA GLU A 2 8.12 -10.64 -1.20
C GLU A 2 7.16 -9.55 -0.75
N LYS A 3 5.91 -9.91 -0.44
CA LYS A 3 4.95 -8.97 0.16
C LYS A 3 5.37 -8.72 1.60
N ILE A 4 5.60 -7.46 1.96
CA ILE A 4 6.04 -7.08 3.31
C ILE A 4 4.94 -6.41 4.13
N PHE A 5 3.94 -5.82 3.48
CA PHE A 5 2.82 -5.18 4.14
C PHE A 5 1.59 -5.10 3.23
N GLU A 6 0.40 -5.14 3.83
CA GLU A 6 -0.87 -4.98 3.13
C GLU A 6 -1.87 -4.26 4.04
N PHE A 7 -2.52 -3.26 3.47
CA PHE A 7 -3.60 -2.50 4.08
C PHE A 7 -4.84 -2.65 3.21
N ILE A 8 -5.98 -2.93 3.85
CA ILE A 8 -7.26 -3.14 3.19
C ILE A 8 -8.31 -2.32 3.94
N ASP A 9 -8.98 -1.45 3.22
CA ASP A 9 -10.06 -0.58 3.68
C ASP A 9 -11.18 -0.58 2.61
N PRO A 10 -12.47 -0.33 2.92
CA PRO A 10 -13.50 -0.29 1.89
C PRO A 10 -13.18 0.74 0.81
N GLY A 11 -12.88 0.24 -0.39
CA GLY A 11 -12.55 1.06 -1.56
C GLY A 11 -11.05 1.32 -1.77
N GLU A 12 -10.16 0.81 -0.90
CA GLU A 12 -8.71 0.97 -1.04
C GLU A 12 -7.96 -0.29 -0.60
N ILE A 13 -7.07 -0.78 -1.46
CA ILE A 13 -6.10 -1.82 -1.12
C ILE A 13 -4.71 -1.26 -1.41
N VAL A 14 -3.82 -1.30 -0.42
CA VAL A 14 -2.42 -0.90 -0.59
C VAL A 14 -1.52 -2.05 -0.20
N THR A 15 -0.63 -2.46 -1.10
CA THR A 15 0.30 -3.56 -0.89
C THR A 15 1.74 -3.10 -1.15
N LEU A 16 2.65 -3.36 -0.23
CA LEU A 16 4.08 -3.09 -0.41
C LEU A 16 4.86 -4.39 -0.63
N TYR A 17 5.69 -4.39 -1.67
CA TYR A 17 6.54 -5.52 -2.06
C TYR A 17 8.02 -5.15 -2.00
N ASN A 18 8.82 -5.96 -1.32
CA ASN A 18 10.27 -5.83 -1.32
C ASN A 18 10.88 -6.53 -2.55
N HIS A 19 11.63 -5.75 -3.34
CA HIS A 19 12.39 -6.21 -4.51
C HIS A 19 13.90 -6.36 -4.24
N GLY A 20 14.33 -6.20 -2.99
CA GLY A 20 15.71 -6.31 -2.52
C GLY A 20 16.46 -4.98 -2.61
N THR A 21 16.38 -4.27 -3.73
CA THR A 21 17.03 -2.96 -3.90
C THR A 21 16.11 -1.77 -3.65
N HIS A 22 14.80 -2.00 -3.74
CA HIS A 22 13.75 -1.00 -3.56
C HIS A 22 12.46 -1.70 -3.11
N VAL A 23 11.50 -0.89 -2.69
CA VAL A 23 10.14 -1.34 -2.37
C VAL A 23 9.19 -0.79 -3.42
N VAL A 24 8.21 -1.60 -3.83
CA VAL A 24 7.15 -1.16 -4.73
C VAL A 24 5.86 -1.12 -3.93
N GLU A 25 5.22 0.05 -3.88
CA GLU A 25 3.85 0.19 -3.41
C GLU A 25 2.91 0.01 -4.60
N VAL A 26 1.91 -0.85 -4.44
CA VAL A 26 0.79 -1.03 -5.37
C VAL A 26 -0.48 -0.66 -4.64
N MET A 27 -1.21 0.32 -5.16
CA MET A 27 -2.50 0.75 -4.65
C MET A 27 -3.58 0.37 -5.65
N MET A 28 -4.73 -0.08 -5.17
CA MET A 28 -5.94 -0.29 -5.95
C MET A 28 -7.06 0.50 -5.28
N PHE A 29 -7.67 1.41 -6.02
CA PHE A 29 -8.79 2.21 -5.55
C PHE A 29 -10.05 1.80 -6.28
N LEU A 30 -11.17 1.71 -5.56
CA LEU A 30 -12.48 1.55 -6.16
C LEU A 30 -12.97 2.93 -6.61
N ASP A 31 -13.11 3.13 -7.91
CA ASP A 31 -13.66 4.36 -8.46
C ASP A 31 -15.21 4.38 -8.43
N ASP A 32 -15.80 5.52 -8.81
CA ASP A 32 -17.26 5.70 -8.90
C ASP A 32 -17.95 4.72 -9.87
N ARG A 33 -17.19 4.10 -10.78
CA ARG A 33 -17.67 3.10 -11.75
C ARG A 33 -17.48 1.67 -11.23
N HIS A 34 -17.07 1.51 -9.97
CA HIS A 34 -16.73 0.24 -9.34
C HIS A 34 -15.62 -0.52 -10.07
N THR A 35 -14.72 0.19 -10.76
CA THR A 35 -13.52 -0.36 -11.35
C THR A 35 -12.33 -0.19 -10.40
N LEU A 36 -11.51 -1.24 -10.30
CA LEU A 36 -10.26 -1.23 -9.52
C LEU A 36 -9.11 -0.88 -10.45
N GLU A 37 -8.60 0.35 -10.35
CA GLU A 37 -7.44 0.78 -11.13
C GLU A 37 -6.15 0.63 -10.30
N PRO A 38 -5.15 -0.14 -10.78
CA PRO A 38 -3.90 -0.30 -10.07
C PRO A 38 -2.96 0.88 -10.36
N HIS A 39 -2.40 1.45 -9.29
CA HIS A 39 -1.34 2.45 -9.34
C HIS A 39 -0.11 1.91 -8.62
N SER A 40 1.07 2.08 -9.22
CA SER A 40 2.32 1.64 -8.59
C SER A 40 3.31 2.78 -8.44
N VAL A 41 4.02 2.80 -7.31
CA VAL A 41 5.11 3.74 -7.03
C VAL A 41 6.32 2.97 -6.51
N VAL A 42 7.51 3.41 -6.90
CA VAL A 42 8.78 2.86 -6.38
C VAL A 42 9.23 3.73 -5.22
N LEU A 43 9.52 3.09 -4.10
CA LEU A 43 9.95 3.70 -2.85
C LEU A 43 11.36 3.22 -2.48
N SER A 44 12.12 4.10 -1.85
CA SER A 44 13.25 3.69 -1.02
C SER A 44 12.75 2.91 0.20
N HIS A 45 13.66 2.18 0.86
CA HIS A 45 13.33 1.45 2.08
C HIS A 45 12.86 2.36 3.21
N ALA A 46 13.48 3.54 3.37
CA ALA A 46 13.09 4.51 4.39
C ALA A 46 11.69 5.09 4.14
N GLU A 47 11.35 5.39 2.89
CA GLU A 47 10.00 5.84 2.52
C GLU A 47 8.96 4.74 2.76
N ALA A 48 9.29 3.49 2.45
CA ALA A 48 8.42 2.36 2.71
C ALA A 48 8.16 2.13 4.20
N GLU A 49 9.16 2.27 5.07
CA GLU A 49 9.00 2.15 6.52
C GLU A 49 8.08 3.24 7.09
N GLN A 50 8.26 4.48 6.65
CA GLN A 50 7.36 5.57 7.02
C GLN A 50 5.93 5.28 6.56
N ARG A 51 5.78 4.84 5.31
CA ARG A 51 4.48 4.54 4.69
C ARG A 51 3.74 3.42 5.42
N ILE A 52 4.43 2.37 5.85
CA ILE A 52 3.85 1.29 6.67
C ILE A 52 3.36 1.82 8.02
N THR A 53 4.13 2.72 8.65
CA THR A 53 3.74 3.32 9.93
C THR A 53 2.48 4.16 9.81
N ASP A 54 2.37 4.94 8.73
CA ASP A 54 1.18 5.75 8.45
C ASP A 54 -0.05 4.87 8.19
N LEU A 55 0.10 3.81 7.39
CA LEU A 55 -1.00 2.88 7.09
C LEU A 55 -1.48 2.09 8.31
N ARG A 56 -0.57 1.66 9.19
CA ARG A 56 -0.93 1.03 10.47
C ARG A 56 -1.72 1.97 11.36
N SER A 57 -1.28 3.22 11.45
CA SER A 57 -1.97 4.25 12.25
C SER A 57 -3.38 4.51 11.75
N ARG A 58 -3.63 4.43 10.43
CA ARG A 58 -4.98 4.50 9.85
C ARG A 58 -5.83 3.30 10.25
N GLN A 59 -5.27 2.09 10.21
CA GLN A 59 -5.95 0.84 10.51
C GLN A 59 -6.42 0.76 11.97
N ASP A 60 -5.61 1.28 12.89
CA ASP A 60 -5.92 1.38 14.32
C ASP A 60 -7.06 2.38 14.61
N LEU A 61 -7.23 3.42 13.76
CA LEU A 61 -8.32 4.39 13.89
C LEU A 61 -9.66 3.87 13.37
N THR A 62 -9.65 2.86 12.51
CA THR A 62 -10.85 2.26 11.91
C THR A 62 -11.35 1.01 12.65
N SER A 63 -10.60 0.53 13.65
CA SER A 63 -10.92 -0.66 14.47
C SER A 63 -11.62 -0.28 15.78
#